data_AF-A0A670JA02-F1
#
_entry.id   AF-A0A670JA02-F1
#
_cell.length_a   1.000
_cell.length_b   1.000
_cell.length_c   1.000
_cell.angle_alpha   90.00
_cell.angle_beta   90.00
_cell.angle_gamma   90.00
#
_symmetry.space_group_name_H-M   'P 1'
#
loop_
_entity.id
_entity.type
_entity.pdbx_description
1 polymer ?
#
loop_
_entity_poly.entity_id
_entity_poly.type
_entity_poly.pdbx_seq_one_letter_code
_entity_poly.pdbx_strand_id
1 'polypeptide(L)'
;MLVKQMAIVDPVVIKTVIDQLQRSPLYKHRVDAARLLATIGLEIIQEEGLEEEVFNVLLEKLSEEPFLVVRQAVASTVEELNIKKRVWDIVEKQLRDDKDEIRKKAVIALGVLGIRNKSLFFAMLEMLELDTCEDVRIQVVRAFSTLGMDNMHVRKSLVKKAQTQGILARECSKALESLDKVSDAQKEYMLQSFKIY
;
A
#
# COMPACT_ATOMS: atom_id res chain seq x y z
N MET A 1 -12.69 -2.27 -25.37
CA MET A 1 -12.72 -3.45 -24.48
C MET A 1 -14.19 -3.69 -24.12
N LEU A 2 -14.73 -4.88 -24.43
CA LEU A 2 -16.18 -5.18 -24.53
C LEU A 2 -17.05 -4.79 -23.31
N VAL A 3 -16.47 -4.60 -22.13
CA VAL A 3 -17.19 -4.23 -20.90
C VAL A 3 -17.89 -2.87 -21.00
N LYS A 4 -17.33 -1.90 -21.75
CA LYS A 4 -17.99 -0.59 -21.97
C LYS A 4 -19.27 -0.66 -22.82
N GLN A 5 -19.55 -1.79 -23.48
CA GLN A 5 -20.71 -1.96 -24.36
C GLN A 5 -21.76 -2.93 -23.79
N MET A 6 -21.52 -3.56 -22.65
CA MET A 6 -22.48 -4.44 -22.01
C MET A 6 -23.18 -3.67 -20.89
N ALA A 7 -24.41 -3.23 -21.15
CA ALA A 7 -25.35 -2.67 -20.17
C ALA A 7 -25.83 -3.75 -19.16
N ILE A 8 -24.90 -4.55 -18.64
CA ILE A 8 -25.13 -5.72 -17.77
C ILE A 8 -24.08 -5.71 -16.64
N VAL A 9 -23.81 -4.55 -16.06
CA VAL A 9 -23.17 -4.50 -14.75
C VAL A 9 -24.27 -4.15 -13.77
N ASP A 10 -24.86 -5.19 -13.19
CA ASP A 10 -25.85 -5.05 -12.13
C ASP A 10 -25.16 -5.24 -10.75
N PRO A 11 -25.86 -4.99 -9.63
CA PRO A 11 -25.31 -5.19 -8.29
C PRO A 11 -24.79 -6.61 -8.04
N VAL A 12 -25.34 -7.62 -8.73
CA VAL A 12 -24.95 -9.02 -8.55
C VAL A 12 -23.55 -9.25 -9.11
N VAL A 13 -23.24 -8.65 -10.26
CA VAL A 13 -21.90 -8.70 -10.85
C VAL A 13 -20.89 -8.06 -9.90
N ILE A 14 -21.13 -6.83 -9.43
CA ILE A 14 -20.21 -6.12 -8.53
C ILE A 14 -19.97 -6.94 -7.24
N LYS A 15 -21.03 -7.47 -6.64
CA LYS A 15 -20.92 -8.32 -5.43
C LYS A 15 -20.16 -9.62 -5.69
N THR A 16 -20.32 -10.23 -6.85
CA THR A 16 -19.55 -11.43 -7.24
C THR A 16 -18.07 -11.11 -7.38
N VAL A 17 -17.74 -9.95 -7.96
CA VAL A 17 -16.36 -9.48 -8.07
C VAL A 17 -15.75 -9.21 -6.69
N ILE A 18 -16.52 -8.59 -5.78
CA ILE A 18 -16.11 -8.38 -4.39
C ILE A 18 -15.85 -9.72 -3.69
N ASP A 19 -16.77 -10.69 -3.80
CA ASP A 19 -16.62 -12.03 -3.20
C ASP A 19 -15.37 -12.74 -3.76
N GLN A 20 -15.14 -12.66 -5.07
CA GLN A 20 -13.95 -13.22 -5.70
C GLN A 20 -12.66 -12.56 -5.20
N LEU A 21 -12.64 -11.23 -5.05
CA LEU A 21 -11.51 -10.49 -4.47
C LEU A 21 -11.29 -10.87 -3.00
N GLN A 22 -12.33 -11.15 -2.24
CA GLN A 22 -12.21 -11.48 -0.82
C GLN A 22 -11.81 -12.93 -0.56
N ARG A 23 -12.42 -13.87 -1.28
CA ARG A 23 -12.49 -15.29 -0.87
C ARG A 23 -11.87 -16.28 -1.84
N SER A 24 -11.55 -15.87 -3.08
CA SER A 24 -10.94 -16.82 -4.02
C SER A 24 -9.65 -17.41 -3.44
N PRO A 25 -9.45 -18.74 -3.46
CA PRO A 25 -8.21 -19.35 -3.00
C PRO A 25 -7.02 -19.01 -3.91
N LEU A 26 -7.29 -18.75 -5.19
CA LEU A 26 -6.26 -18.42 -6.17
C LEU A 26 -6.02 -16.91 -6.22
N TYR A 27 -4.78 -16.49 -5.93
CA TYR A 27 -4.40 -15.07 -5.92
C TYR A 27 -4.62 -14.40 -7.29
N LYS A 28 -4.47 -15.15 -8.39
CA LYS A 28 -4.70 -14.63 -9.76
C LYS A 28 -6.14 -14.15 -9.93
N HIS A 29 -7.12 -14.90 -9.43
CA HIS A 29 -8.52 -14.48 -9.48
C HIS A 29 -8.78 -13.20 -8.66
N ARG A 30 -8.04 -13.00 -7.55
CA ARG A 30 -8.14 -11.78 -6.75
C ARG A 30 -7.54 -10.58 -7.49
N VAL A 31 -6.42 -10.79 -8.20
CA VAL A 31 -5.86 -9.77 -9.11
C VAL A 31 -6.86 -9.39 -10.20
N ASP A 32 -7.46 -10.39 -10.86
CA ASP A 32 -8.42 -10.16 -11.94
C ASP A 32 -9.70 -9.48 -11.42
N ALA A 33 -10.16 -9.84 -10.23
CA ALA A 33 -11.29 -9.18 -9.58
C ALA A 33 -11.01 -7.70 -9.27
N ALA A 34 -9.84 -7.36 -8.73
CA ALA A 34 -9.45 -5.97 -8.50
C ALA A 34 -9.45 -5.16 -9.80
N ARG A 35 -8.83 -5.70 -10.87
CA ARG A 35 -8.83 -5.06 -12.20
C ARG A 35 -10.22 -4.91 -12.81
N LEU A 36 -11.11 -5.86 -12.52
CA LEU A 36 -12.48 -5.79 -12.98
C LEU A 36 -13.26 -4.68 -12.27
N LEU A 37 -13.06 -4.46 -10.96
CA LEU A 37 -13.61 -3.29 -10.26
C LEU A 37 -13.14 -1.98 -10.89
N ALA A 38 -11.85 -1.89 -11.24
CA ALA A 38 -11.31 -0.72 -11.92
C ALA A 38 -11.96 -0.51 -13.31
N THR A 39 -12.22 -1.61 -14.03
CA THR A 39 -12.89 -1.58 -15.35
C THR A 39 -14.37 -1.20 -15.26
N ILE A 40 -15.07 -1.65 -14.21
CA ILE A 40 -16.45 -1.25 -13.91
C ILE A 40 -16.48 0.26 -13.65
N GLY A 41 -15.51 0.78 -12.90
CA GLY A 41 -15.37 2.21 -12.65
C GLY A 41 -16.28 2.72 -11.54
N LEU A 42 -15.90 3.87 -10.97
CA LEU A 42 -16.55 4.43 -9.79
C LEU A 42 -18.01 4.84 -10.05
N GLU A 43 -18.31 5.39 -11.23
CA GLU A 43 -19.65 5.87 -11.59
C GLU A 43 -20.70 4.75 -11.49
N ILE A 44 -20.46 3.60 -12.13
CA ILE A 44 -21.37 2.44 -12.07
C ILE A 44 -21.47 1.89 -10.64
N ILE A 45 -20.34 1.82 -9.92
CA ILE A 45 -20.34 1.38 -8.52
C ILE A 45 -21.22 2.29 -7.64
N GLN A 46 -21.22 3.60 -7.91
CA GLN A 46 -22.04 4.59 -7.21
C GLN A 46 -23.51 4.51 -7.58
N GLU A 47 -23.83 4.36 -8.88
CA GLU A 47 -25.20 4.18 -9.37
C GLU A 47 -25.88 2.97 -8.70
N GLU A 48 -25.12 1.89 -8.49
CA GLU A 48 -25.60 0.68 -7.82
C GLU A 48 -25.52 0.74 -6.29
N GLY A 49 -25.05 1.85 -5.71
CA GLY A 49 -25.00 2.07 -4.27
C GLY A 49 -23.98 1.20 -3.52
N LEU A 50 -22.94 0.72 -4.21
CA LEU A 50 -21.93 -0.21 -3.67
C LEU A 50 -20.58 0.46 -3.35
N GLU A 51 -20.49 1.79 -3.45
CA GLU A 51 -19.24 2.54 -3.21
C GLU A 51 -18.61 2.21 -1.87
N GLU A 52 -19.37 2.23 -0.78
CA GLU A 52 -18.85 1.97 0.57
C GLU A 52 -18.38 0.52 0.73
N GLU A 53 -19.08 -0.44 0.15
CA GLU A 53 -18.70 -1.85 0.20
C GLU A 53 -17.37 -2.08 -0.55
N VAL A 54 -17.28 -1.56 -1.78
CA VAL A 54 -16.06 -1.61 -2.58
C VAL A 54 -14.90 -0.91 -1.86
N PHE A 55 -15.15 0.28 -1.32
CA PHE A 55 -14.13 1.05 -0.59
C PHE A 55 -13.57 0.26 0.60
N ASN A 56 -14.44 -0.31 1.43
CA ASN A 56 -14.03 -1.06 2.61
C ASN A 56 -13.21 -2.30 2.25
N VAL A 57 -13.61 -3.02 1.20
CA VAL A 57 -12.87 -4.20 0.74
C VAL A 57 -11.51 -3.83 0.18
N LEU A 58 -11.41 -2.77 -0.64
CA LEU A 58 -10.12 -2.31 -1.16
C LEU A 58 -9.21 -1.83 -0.02
N LEU A 59 -9.74 -1.08 0.94
CA LEU A 59 -8.98 -0.58 2.10
C LEU A 59 -8.41 -1.74 2.94
N GLU A 60 -9.21 -2.76 3.23
CA GLU A 60 -8.76 -3.96 3.95
C GLU A 60 -7.67 -4.68 3.15
N LYS A 61 -7.89 -4.90 1.85
CA LYS A 61 -6.96 -5.65 0.99
C LYS A 61 -5.63 -4.93 0.74
N LEU A 62 -5.53 -3.62 0.96
CA LEU A 62 -4.24 -2.92 0.92
C LEU A 62 -3.25 -3.38 1.99
N SER A 63 -3.73 -3.93 3.11
CA SER A 63 -2.89 -4.31 4.25
C SER A 63 -2.99 -5.80 4.64
N GLU A 64 -4.18 -6.39 4.57
CA GLU A 64 -4.45 -7.75 5.04
C GLU A 64 -4.19 -8.84 4.00
N GLU A 65 -4.12 -8.48 2.72
CA GLU A 65 -3.92 -9.44 1.65
C GLU A 65 -2.50 -10.01 1.68
N PRO A 66 -2.30 -11.34 1.77
CA PRO A 66 -0.97 -11.93 1.93
C PRO A 66 -0.05 -11.73 0.72
N PHE A 67 -0.60 -11.73 -0.50
CA PHE A 67 0.20 -11.67 -1.72
C PHE A 67 0.45 -10.22 -2.16
N LEU A 68 1.72 -9.83 -2.23
CA LEU A 68 2.11 -8.48 -2.68
C LEU A 68 1.52 -8.11 -4.05
N VAL A 69 1.48 -9.05 -4.99
CA VAL A 69 0.92 -8.83 -6.33
C VAL A 69 -0.57 -8.47 -6.30
N VAL A 70 -1.33 -9.02 -5.34
CA VAL A 70 -2.75 -8.67 -5.17
C VAL A 70 -2.86 -7.30 -4.52
N ARG A 71 -2.05 -7.00 -3.49
CA ARG A 71 -2.00 -5.65 -2.89
C ARG A 71 -1.68 -4.58 -3.94
N GLN A 72 -0.74 -4.83 -4.84
CA GLN A 72 -0.40 -3.93 -5.94
C GLN A 72 -1.57 -3.73 -6.91
N ALA A 73 -2.28 -4.80 -7.29
CA ALA A 73 -3.46 -4.70 -8.14
C ALA A 73 -4.58 -3.88 -7.47
N VAL A 74 -4.77 -4.06 -6.15
CA VAL A 74 -5.72 -3.27 -5.34
C VAL A 74 -5.29 -1.80 -5.28
N ALA A 75 -4.00 -1.50 -5.10
CA ALA A 75 -3.51 -0.12 -5.12
C ALA A 75 -3.69 0.56 -6.48
N SER A 76 -3.47 -0.16 -7.59
CA SER A 76 -3.80 0.33 -8.94
C SER A 76 -5.30 0.60 -9.09
N THR A 77 -6.14 -0.29 -8.57
CA THR A 77 -7.60 -0.11 -8.58
C THR A 77 -8.03 1.12 -7.78
N VAL A 78 -7.42 1.37 -6.62
CA VAL A 78 -7.65 2.57 -5.80
C VAL A 78 -7.28 3.87 -6.52
N GLU A 79 -6.21 3.84 -7.32
CA GLU A 79 -5.80 4.96 -8.18
C GLU A 79 -6.81 5.16 -9.33
N GLU A 80 -7.15 4.09 -10.05
CA GLU A 80 -8.06 4.13 -11.21
C GLU A 80 -9.49 4.56 -10.82
N LEU A 81 -9.95 4.19 -9.62
CA LEU A 81 -11.23 4.64 -9.06
C LEU A 81 -11.17 6.05 -8.45
N ASN A 82 -10.01 6.73 -8.46
CA ASN A 82 -9.82 8.06 -7.88
C ASN A 82 -10.14 8.17 -6.37
N ILE A 83 -10.06 7.08 -5.62
CA ILE A 83 -10.37 7.03 -4.17
C ILE A 83 -9.12 7.09 -3.28
N LYS A 84 -7.92 7.26 -3.87
CA LYS A 84 -6.63 7.28 -3.15
C LYS A 84 -6.55 8.34 -2.05
N LYS A 85 -7.12 9.54 -2.27
CA LYS A 85 -7.15 10.60 -1.25
C LYS A 85 -7.95 10.17 -0.01
N ARG A 86 -9.12 9.56 -0.23
CA ARG A 86 -9.96 9.05 0.85
C ARG A 86 -9.25 7.96 1.64
N VAL A 87 -8.50 7.08 0.96
CA VAL A 87 -7.64 6.09 1.62
C VAL A 87 -6.56 6.77 2.46
N TRP A 88 -5.85 7.76 1.90
CA TRP A 88 -4.83 8.55 2.59
C TRP A 88 -5.34 9.14 3.91
N ASP A 89 -6.49 9.82 3.88
CA ASP A 89 -7.06 10.49 5.06
C ASP A 89 -7.35 9.53 6.23
N ILE A 90 -7.58 8.25 5.93
CA ILE A 90 -7.77 7.19 6.93
C ILE A 90 -6.41 6.68 7.42
N VAL A 91 -5.54 6.25 6.50
CA VAL A 91 -4.28 5.60 6.86
C VAL A 91 -3.30 6.56 7.54
N GLU A 92 -3.34 7.86 7.22
CA GLU A 92 -2.55 8.89 7.89
C GLU A 92 -2.88 8.96 9.39
N LYS A 93 -4.17 8.92 9.74
CA LYS A 93 -4.61 8.91 11.15
C LYS A 93 -4.18 7.63 11.85
N GLN A 94 -4.26 6.50 11.15
CA GLN A 94 -3.89 5.18 11.69
C GLN A 94 -2.39 5.05 12.03
N LEU A 95 -1.50 5.87 11.47
CA LEU A 95 -0.08 5.89 11.86
C LEU A 95 0.16 6.28 13.32
N ARG A 96 -0.82 6.92 13.96
CA ARG A 96 -0.77 7.39 15.36
C ARG A 96 -1.74 6.65 16.28
N ASP A 97 -2.32 5.55 15.82
CA ASP A 97 -3.25 4.75 16.63
C ASP A 97 -2.53 4.07 17.80
N ASP A 98 -3.20 3.93 18.94
CA ASP A 98 -2.64 3.26 20.12
C ASP A 98 -2.35 1.77 19.86
N LYS A 99 -3.13 1.12 18.99
CA LYS A 99 -2.97 -0.30 18.65
C LYS A 99 -1.91 -0.49 17.57
N ASP A 100 -0.88 -1.28 17.89
CA ASP A 100 0.21 -1.59 16.97
C ASP A 100 -0.28 -2.28 15.69
N GLU A 101 -1.30 -3.14 15.78
CA GLU A 101 -1.94 -3.76 14.62
C GLU A 101 -2.50 -2.74 13.62
N ILE A 102 -3.06 -1.62 14.10
CA ILE A 102 -3.60 -0.57 13.23
C ILE A 102 -2.45 0.22 12.59
N ARG A 103 -1.43 0.60 13.37
CA ARG A 103 -0.23 1.27 12.84
C ARG A 103 0.49 0.42 11.78
N LYS A 104 0.60 -0.90 12.03
CA LYS A 104 1.19 -1.87 11.10
C LYS A 104 0.46 -1.88 9.76
N LYS A 105 -0.89 -1.96 9.78
CA LYS A 105 -1.73 -1.93 8.57
C LYS A 105 -1.55 -0.64 7.78
N ALA A 106 -1.51 0.50 8.47
CA ALA A 106 -1.28 1.79 7.84
C ALA A 106 0.05 1.84 7.07
N VAL A 107 1.14 1.39 7.69
CA VAL A 107 2.46 1.36 7.05
C VAL A 107 2.47 0.45 5.81
N ILE A 108 1.84 -0.73 5.89
CA ILE A 108 1.74 -1.66 4.75
C ILE A 108 0.96 -1.00 3.61
N ALA A 109 -0.22 -0.45 3.87
CA ALA A 109 -1.06 0.17 2.86
C ALA A 109 -0.33 1.32 2.16
N LEU A 110 0.34 2.19 2.92
CA LEU A 110 1.11 3.32 2.39
C LEU A 110 2.28 2.89 1.51
N GLY A 111 2.99 1.84 1.92
CA GLY A 111 4.07 1.25 1.13
C GLY A 111 3.61 0.76 -0.24
N VAL A 112 2.44 0.13 -0.30
CA VAL A 112 1.87 -0.42 -1.55
C VAL A 112 1.25 0.68 -2.42
N LEU A 113 0.59 1.68 -1.82
CA LEU A 113 -0.02 2.81 -2.55
C LEU A 113 1.02 3.74 -3.20
N GLY A 114 2.31 3.56 -2.87
CA GLY A 114 3.37 4.39 -3.39
C GLY A 114 3.28 5.85 -2.90
N ILE A 115 2.61 6.11 -1.78
CA ILE A 115 2.44 7.47 -1.28
C ILE A 115 3.76 7.96 -0.71
N ARG A 116 4.19 9.14 -1.17
CA ARG A 116 5.45 9.77 -0.78
C ARG A 116 5.19 11.24 -0.51
N ASN A 117 5.31 11.66 0.74
CA ASN A 117 5.33 13.06 1.10
C ASN A 117 6.23 13.28 2.33
N LYS A 118 6.56 14.55 2.60
CA LYS A 118 7.47 14.93 3.69
C LYS A 118 6.94 14.54 5.07
N SER A 119 5.63 14.70 5.30
CA SER A 119 4.99 14.35 6.59
C SER A 119 5.12 12.85 6.86
N LEU A 120 4.78 12.02 5.87
CA LEU A 120 4.88 10.57 5.93
C LEU A 120 6.32 10.11 6.19
N PHE A 121 7.28 10.71 5.49
CA PHE A 121 8.69 10.39 5.67
C PHE A 121 9.11 10.54 7.14
N PHE A 122 8.79 11.68 7.76
CA PHE A 122 9.14 11.92 9.16
C PHE A 122 8.35 11.03 10.12
N ALA A 123 7.05 10.81 9.86
CA ALA A 123 6.23 9.93 10.66
C ALA A 123 6.77 8.49 10.68
N MET A 124 7.16 7.95 9.53
CA MET A 124 7.76 6.63 9.42
C MET A 124 9.14 6.57 10.06
N LEU A 125 9.99 7.59 9.88
CA LEU A 125 11.31 7.63 10.52
C LEU A 125 11.18 7.64 12.05
N GLU A 126 10.22 8.41 12.59
CA GLU A 126 9.90 8.41 14.01
C GLU A 126 9.42 7.04 14.49
N MET A 127 8.53 6.38 13.73
CA MET A 127 8.09 5.02 14.05
C MET A 127 9.25 4.02 14.05
N LEU A 128 10.18 4.09 13.09
CA LEU A 128 11.36 3.24 13.07
C LEU A 128 12.24 3.44 14.31
N GLU A 129 12.34 4.67 14.83
CA GLU A 129 13.14 4.97 16.00
C GLU A 129 12.44 4.66 17.33
N LEU A 130 11.14 4.94 17.43
CA LEU A 130 10.44 5.06 18.71
C LEU A 130 9.24 4.12 18.87
N ASP A 131 8.75 3.46 17.81
CA ASP A 131 7.61 2.55 17.96
C ASP A 131 7.97 1.39 18.89
N THR A 132 7.07 1.10 19.83
CA THR A 132 7.25 0.06 20.85
C THR A 132 7.11 -1.33 20.27
N CYS A 133 6.38 -1.49 19.16
CA CYS A 133 6.18 -2.77 18.50
C CYS A 133 7.25 -3.02 17.43
N GLU A 134 8.02 -4.10 17.59
CA GLU A 134 9.06 -4.47 16.62
C GLU A 134 8.48 -4.77 15.23
N ASP A 135 7.30 -5.39 15.16
CA ASP A 135 6.65 -5.71 13.89
C ASP A 135 6.29 -4.45 13.10
N VAL A 136 5.85 -3.39 13.79
CA VAL A 136 5.60 -2.09 13.14
C VAL A 136 6.90 -1.53 12.58
N ARG A 137 8.00 -1.54 13.35
CA ARG A 137 9.31 -1.10 12.88
C ARG A 137 9.79 -1.90 11.67
N ILE A 138 9.59 -3.22 11.66
CA ILE A 138 9.91 -4.07 10.51
C ILE A 138 9.12 -3.65 9.26
N GLN A 139 7.81 -3.38 9.38
CA GLN A 139 7.04 -2.91 8.24
C GLN A 139 7.52 -1.54 7.74
N VAL A 140 7.95 -0.65 8.63
CA VAL A 140 8.53 0.64 8.23
C VAL A 140 9.79 0.44 7.38
N VAL A 141 10.69 -0.46 7.79
CA VAL A 141 11.91 -0.80 7.03
C VAL A 141 11.56 -1.34 5.64
N ARG A 142 10.57 -2.23 5.55
CA ARG A 142 10.08 -2.78 4.27
C ARG A 142 9.45 -1.71 3.39
N ALA A 143 8.69 -0.80 3.98
CA ALA A 143 8.07 0.31 3.26
C ALA A 143 9.12 1.30 2.74
N PHE A 144 10.17 1.63 3.51
CA PHE A 144 11.29 2.44 2.99
C PHE A 144 11.97 1.80 1.78
N SER A 145 12.18 0.48 1.83
CA SER A 145 12.76 -0.28 0.70
C SER A 145 11.84 -0.26 -0.52
N THR A 146 10.55 -0.50 -0.32
CA THR A 146 9.52 -0.54 -1.39
C THR A 146 9.33 0.83 -2.04
N LEU A 147 9.38 1.89 -1.23
CA LEU A 147 9.24 3.28 -1.66
C LEU A 147 10.58 3.90 -2.11
N GLY A 148 11.69 3.17 -2.05
CA GLY A 148 13.01 3.70 -2.40
C GLY A 148 13.38 4.97 -1.63
N MET A 149 12.94 5.09 -0.37
CA MET A 149 13.19 6.26 0.48
C MET A 149 14.62 6.21 1.03
N ASP A 150 15.57 6.60 0.19
CA ASP A 150 17.00 6.47 0.47
C ASP A 150 17.65 7.82 0.80
N ASN A 151 17.47 8.31 2.03
CA ASN A 151 18.14 9.51 2.48
C ASN A 151 19.12 9.24 3.65
N MET A 152 19.94 10.23 3.97
CA MET A 152 20.95 10.13 5.02
C MET A 152 20.39 9.70 6.38
N HIS A 153 19.19 10.18 6.75
CA HIS A 153 18.57 9.84 8.02
C HIS A 153 18.10 8.38 8.06
N VAL A 154 17.45 7.91 6.99
CA VAL A 154 17.05 6.50 6.85
C VAL A 154 18.27 5.61 6.84
N ARG A 155 19.29 5.90 6.02
CA ARG A 155 20.53 5.12 5.99
C ARG A 155 21.20 5.03 7.37
N LYS A 156 21.33 6.15 8.07
CA LYS A 156 21.92 6.18 9.42
C LYS A 156 21.14 5.31 10.41
N SER A 157 19.80 5.39 10.37
CA SER A 157 18.93 4.57 11.20
C SER A 157 19.08 3.08 10.89
N LEU A 158 18.99 2.71 9.60
CA LEU A 158 19.09 1.33 9.13
C LEU A 158 20.46 0.72 9.48
N VAL A 159 21.57 1.43 9.24
CA VAL A 159 22.92 0.95 9.59
C VAL A 159 23.06 0.71 11.08
N LYS A 160 22.60 1.65 11.92
CA LYS A 160 22.64 1.50 13.38
C LYS A 160 21.85 0.28 13.84
N LYS A 161 20.65 0.07 13.29
CA LYS A 161 19.78 -1.07 13.67
C LYS A 161 20.23 -2.39 13.03
N ALA A 162 20.93 -2.37 11.90
CA ALA A 162 21.51 -3.58 11.29
C ALA A 162 22.63 -4.19 12.15
N GLN A 163 23.27 -3.40 13.02
CA GLN A 163 24.29 -3.87 13.96
C GLN A 163 23.71 -4.59 15.18
N THR A 164 22.38 -4.56 15.39
CA THR A 164 21.74 -5.30 16.47
C THR A 164 21.48 -6.75 16.06
N GLN A 165 20.84 -7.53 16.92
CA GLN A 165 20.42 -8.90 16.61
C GLN A 165 18.92 -8.95 16.31
N GLY A 166 18.43 -10.09 15.83
CA GLY A 166 17.01 -10.35 15.63
C GLY A 166 16.49 -10.08 14.23
N ILE A 167 15.16 -10.08 14.08
CA ILE A 167 14.48 -9.98 12.78
C ILE A 167 14.67 -8.57 12.22
N LEU A 168 14.52 -7.53 13.05
CA LEU A 168 14.70 -6.14 12.64
C LEU A 168 16.08 -5.87 12.01
N ALA A 169 17.15 -6.38 12.62
CA ALA A 169 18.51 -6.20 12.09
C ALA A 169 18.70 -6.83 10.69
N ARG A 170 18.13 -8.02 10.49
CA ARG A 170 18.14 -8.71 9.19
C ARG A 170 17.35 -7.94 8.14
N GLU A 171 16.18 -7.42 8.51
CA GLU A 171 15.37 -6.62 7.60
C GLU A 171 16.03 -5.28 7.25
N CYS A 172 16.71 -4.62 8.20
CA CYS A 172 17.51 -3.42 7.92
C CYS A 172 18.65 -3.70 6.94
N SER A 173 19.33 -4.84 7.10
CA SER A 173 20.41 -5.25 6.19
C SER A 173 19.90 -5.48 4.77
N LYS A 174 18.78 -6.22 4.62
CA LYS A 174 18.11 -6.43 3.33
C LYS A 174 17.63 -5.12 2.70
N ALA A 175 17.14 -4.19 3.51
CA ALA A 175 16.69 -2.88 3.05
C ALA A 175 17.85 -2.09 2.45
N LEU A 176 18.99 -2.02 3.15
CA LEU A 176 20.21 -1.36 2.64
C LEU A 176 20.66 -1.98 1.32
N GLU A 177 20.74 -3.31 1.22
CA GLU A 177 21.09 -4.00 -0.03
C GLU A 177 20.11 -3.69 -1.16
N SER A 178 18.82 -3.61 -0.86
CA SER A 178 17.77 -3.31 -1.85
C SER A 178 17.88 -1.87 -2.33
N LEU A 179 18.14 -0.92 -1.43
CA LEU A 179 18.31 0.50 -1.74
C LEU A 179 19.59 0.76 -2.55
N ASP A 180 20.68 0.02 -2.28
CA ASP A 180 21.92 0.11 -3.05
C ASP A 180 21.77 -0.45 -4.48
N LYS A 181 20.86 -1.42 -4.68
CA LYS A 181 20.54 -1.97 -6.02
C LYS A 181 19.63 -1.06 -6.85
N VAL A 182 19.01 -0.04 -6.26
CA VAL A 182 18.21 0.92 -7.03
C VAL A 182 19.15 1.74 -7.91
N SER A 183 18.96 1.68 -9.22
CA SER A 183 19.79 2.42 -10.18
C SER A 183 19.65 3.93 -10.00
N ASP A 184 20.68 4.70 -10.35
CA ASP A 184 20.61 6.17 -10.25
C ASP A 184 19.53 6.77 -11.14
N ALA A 185 19.22 6.15 -12.29
CA ALA A 185 18.08 6.53 -13.13
C ALA A 185 16.72 6.29 -12.44
N GLN A 186 16.59 5.22 -11.66
CA GLN A 186 15.40 4.98 -10.84
C GLN A 186 15.36 5.93 -9.64
N LYS A 187 16.50 6.25 -9.01
CA LYS A 187 16.57 7.29 -7.98
C LYS A 187 16.17 8.64 -8.55
N GLU A 188 16.56 8.97 -9.78
CA GLU A 188 16.23 10.22 -10.46
C GLU A 188 14.76 10.29 -10.91
N TYR A 189 14.20 9.20 -11.46
CA TYR A 189 12.76 9.10 -11.72
C TYR A 189 11.95 9.21 -10.43
N MET A 190 12.41 8.52 -9.37
CA MET A 190 11.84 8.68 -8.05
C MET A 190 11.94 10.15 -7.66
N LEU A 191 13.11 10.81 -7.72
CA LEU A 191 13.38 12.24 -7.41
C LEU A 191 12.49 13.22 -8.18
N GLN A 192 12.17 12.94 -9.45
CA GLN A 192 11.27 13.75 -10.26
C GLN A 192 9.80 13.64 -9.83
N SER A 193 9.39 12.51 -9.26
CA SER A 193 8.09 12.38 -8.57
C SER A 193 8.03 13.14 -7.23
N PHE A 194 9.15 13.71 -6.74
CA PHE A 194 9.22 14.55 -5.53
C PHE A 194 9.00 16.04 -5.81
N LYS A 195 8.33 16.42 -6.90
CA LYS A 195 7.74 17.78 -6.96
C LYS A 195 6.52 17.83 -6.03
N ILE A 196 6.85 17.96 -4.75
CA ILE A 196 5.99 18.37 -3.66
C ILE A 196 5.45 19.76 -4.04
N TYR A 197 4.17 19.86 -4.38
CA TYR A 197 3.42 21.11 -4.29
C TYR A 197 2.84 21.24 -2.89
#